data_AF-A0A1J4T030-F1
#
_entry.id   AF-A0A1J4T030-F1
#
_cell.length_a   1.000
_cell.length_b   1.000
_cell.length_c   1.000
_cell.angle_alpha   90.00
_cell.angle_beta   90.00
_cell.angle_gamma   90.00
#
_symmetry.space_group_name_H-M   'P 1'
#
loop_
_entity.id
_entity.type
_entity.pdbx_description
1 polymer ?
#
loop_
_entity_poly.entity_id
_entity_poly.type
_entity_poly.pdbx_seq_one_letter_code
_entity_poly.pdbx_strand_id
1 'polypeptide(L)'
;MKKLVPLVLLSLFCGCGNYFSVRVPYRVPDMPGAAAARPALSALYVTVKTDPASEESALGSLAGALLGNSGPDFRPAELAARISRALNRPGSRVCAWRVDKLGVEDAFAPLLKTSGFLSVNVGRPSVSSKKEERSVTYYDRNKKKQTVKSKVWVYSASMSGEIKLYSRPGMELLDSWSDTFSYTEERSDNSADAGDWYAGSEDKFFGVISSRFVARYAGRPVDRFRPVFMKKDDKESAEAGRLAQRNNWDKAEEIWLRRAAAEGGWRDYLGLAVSAELKKDYGAAEAHYRQAQTRAAGDKEGAKVFWGQIFRDLELVSSPRAAGVCDGEWFGVKTAVLPFSEETTSVDGPPMVRQLVYERLKAAGYDLVTPEDTDAVLRKHGFSDGGQLAASKPEIIAKWLGAGRLIYCNITDFGEIMAGVYNRRMVKGSVSVWERDGQELSFEESVVKVKTPKSFVGGMITQLAKGIVERIKNKPLAYESGLFSEQVSENLPNRP
;
A
#
# COMPACT_ATOMS: atom_id res chain seq x y z
N MET A 1 -12.80 -24.46 38.88
CA MET A 1 -13.72 -25.37 38.19
C MET A 1 -14.60 -24.57 37.23
N LYS A 2 -14.14 -24.38 35.98
CA LYS A 2 -14.94 -23.76 34.90
C LYS A 2 -15.49 -24.90 34.05
N LYS A 3 -16.81 -25.02 33.97
CA LYS A 3 -17.48 -26.02 33.13
C LYS A 3 -17.17 -25.69 31.67
N LEU A 4 -16.33 -26.51 31.05
CA LEU A 4 -16.20 -26.63 29.61
C LEU A 4 -17.57 -27.08 29.08
N VAL A 5 -18.29 -26.17 28.44
CA VAL A 5 -19.48 -26.51 27.66
C VAL A 5 -18.98 -27.09 26.33
N PRO A 6 -19.33 -28.33 25.97
CA PRO A 6 -18.89 -28.92 24.71
C PRO A 6 -19.69 -28.31 23.56
N LEU A 7 -19.02 -27.48 22.76
CA LEU A 7 -19.51 -26.90 21.51
C LEU A 7 -19.45 -27.95 20.38
N VAL A 8 -20.05 -29.12 20.55
CA VAL A 8 -19.91 -30.28 19.62
C VAL A 8 -21.25 -30.73 18.99
N LEU A 9 -22.39 -30.13 19.31
CA LEU A 9 -23.71 -30.66 18.94
C LEU A 9 -24.52 -29.80 17.95
N LEU A 10 -23.86 -29.16 16.98
CA LEU A 10 -24.54 -28.40 15.91
C LEU A 10 -24.39 -28.99 14.50
N SER A 11 -23.86 -30.22 14.38
CA SER A 11 -23.66 -30.95 13.12
C SER A 11 -24.73 -32.01 12.81
N LEU A 12 -25.79 -32.14 13.63
CA LEU A 12 -26.83 -33.16 13.45
C LEU A 12 -28.16 -32.66 12.87
N PHE A 13 -28.26 -31.38 12.50
CA PHE A 13 -29.34 -30.89 11.63
C PHE A 13 -28.98 -31.08 10.15
N CYS A 14 -28.51 -32.28 9.78
CA CYS A 14 -28.48 -32.74 8.39
C CYS A 14 -29.93 -32.99 7.95
N GLY A 15 -30.65 -31.90 7.67
CA GLY A 15 -31.96 -31.96 7.05
C GLY A 15 -31.87 -32.83 5.79
N CYS A 16 -32.93 -33.58 5.52
CA CYS A 16 -33.09 -34.50 4.38
C CYS A 16 -33.10 -33.80 2.99
N GLY A 17 -32.28 -32.77 2.81
CA GLY A 17 -32.12 -32.04 1.56
C GLY A 17 -31.46 -32.91 0.50
N ASN A 18 -31.96 -32.81 -0.73
CA ASN A 18 -31.42 -33.50 -1.90
C ASN A 18 -30.11 -32.85 -2.41
N TYR A 19 -29.33 -32.20 -1.54
CA TYR A 19 -28.10 -31.51 -1.93
C TYR A 19 -27.10 -31.47 -0.80
N PHE A 20 -25.83 -31.27 -1.15
CA PHE A 20 -24.77 -30.89 -0.22
C PHE A 20 -24.06 -29.64 -0.74
N SER A 21 -23.36 -28.95 0.16
CA SER A 21 -22.65 -27.70 -0.18
C SER A 21 -21.16 -27.95 -0.30
N VAL A 22 -20.57 -27.39 -1.36
CA VAL A 22 -19.15 -27.48 -1.67
C VAL A 22 -18.53 -26.12 -1.44
N ARG A 23 -17.46 -26.10 -0.64
CA ARG A 23 -16.74 -24.86 -0.32
C ARG A 23 -15.77 -24.52 -1.46
N VAL A 24 -15.97 -23.36 -2.08
CA VAL A 24 -15.12 -22.78 -3.10
C VAL A 24 -14.51 -21.48 -2.55
N PRO A 25 -13.18 -21.42 -2.35
CA PRO A 25 -12.54 -20.23 -1.80
C PRO A 25 -12.33 -19.17 -2.88
N TYR A 26 -12.76 -17.94 -2.60
CA TYR A 26 -12.52 -16.75 -3.43
C TYR A 26 -11.72 -15.69 -2.69
N ARG A 27 -11.11 -14.78 -3.44
CA ARG A 27 -10.69 -13.47 -2.93
C ARG A 27 -11.59 -12.42 -3.55
N VAL A 28 -12.44 -11.82 -2.74
CA VAL A 28 -13.43 -10.85 -3.19
C VAL A 28 -13.04 -9.46 -2.69
N PRO A 29 -12.69 -8.51 -3.59
CA PRO A 29 -12.53 -7.10 -3.26
C PRO A 29 -13.82 -6.53 -2.67
N ASP A 30 -13.70 -5.75 -1.60
CA ASP A 30 -14.83 -5.07 -0.96
C ASP A 30 -15.15 -3.74 -1.68
N MET A 31 -15.21 -3.74 -3.02
CA MET A 31 -15.45 -2.55 -3.83
C MET A 31 -16.58 -2.76 -4.85
N PRO A 32 -17.38 -1.72 -5.15
CA PRO A 32 -18.31 -1.77 -6.28
C PRO A 32 -17.51 -1.90 -7.58
N GLY A 33 -18.04 -2.62 -8.57
CA GLY A 33 -17.38 -2.74 -9.87
C GLY A 33 -16.01 -3.45 -9.84
N ALA A 34 -15.74 -4.31 -8.85
CA ALA A 34 -14.46 -5.00 -8.69
C ALA A 34 -13.97 -5.71 -9.98
N ALA A 35 -14.87 -6.27 -10.78
CA ALA A 35 -14.53 -6.89 -12.06
C ALA A 35 -13.94 -5.90 -13.08
N ALA A 36 -14.49 -4.67 -13.14
CA ALA A 36 -14.01 -3.59 -14.01
C ALA A 36 -12.70 -2.97 -13.49
N ALA A 37 -12.46 -3.01 -12.18
CA ALA A 37 -11.25 -2.48 -11.56
C ALA A 37 -10.03 -3.40 -11.65
N ARG A 38 -10.21 -4.71 -11.87
CA ARG A 38 -9.10 -5.68 -11.93
C ARG A 38 -8.00 -5.33 -12.92
N PRO A 39 -8.29 -4.92 -14.17
CA PRO A 39 -7.26 -4.47 -15.11
C PRO A 39 -6.41 -3.33 -14.53
N ALA A 40 -7.04 -2.34 -13.89
CA ALA A 40 -6.32 -1.23 -13.26
C ALA A 40 -5.48 -1.68 -12.06
N LEU A 41 -5.99 -2.61 -11.24
CA LEU A 41 -5.28 -3.16 -10.09
C LEU A 41 -4.04 -4.00 -10.46
N SER A 42 -3.97 -4.49 -11.71
CA SER A 42 -2.91 -5.39 -12.15
C SER A 42 -1.56 -4.73 -12.44
N ALA A 43 -1.52 -3.41 -12.61
CA ALA A 43 -0.33 -2.57 -12.59
C ALA A 43 -0.70 -1.20 -12.04
N LEU A 44 -0.46 -1.00 -10.75
CA LEU A 44 -0.82 0.20 -10.01
C LEU A 44 0.35 1.14 -9.83
N TYR A 45 0.08 2.41 -10.04
CA TYR A 45 0.89 3.49 -9.50
C TYR A 45 0.16 4.10 -8.31
N VAL A 46 0.82 4.15 -7.14
CA VAL A 46 0.23 4.64 -5.89
C VAL A 46 0.82 6.00 -5.53
N THR A 47 -0.02 7.02 -5.36
CA THR A 47 0.41 8.33 -4.87
C THR A 47 -0.23 8.63 -3.53
N VAL A 48 0.57 8.94 -2.52
CA VAL A 48 0.08 9.49 -1.25
C VAL A 48 0.21 11.00 -1.30
N LYS A 49 -0.92 11.69 -1.34
CA LYS A 49 -0.98 13.15 -1.27
C LYS A 49 -1.16 13.55 0.18
N THR A 50 -0.41 14.54 0.61
CA THR A 50 -0.56 15.16 1.94
C THR A 50 -0.84 16.63 1.75
N ASP A 51 -1.61 17.22 2.66
CA ASP A 51 -1.72 18.68 2.69
C ASP A 51 -0.31 19.29 2.73
N PRO A 52 -0.03 20.32 1.90
CA PRO A 52 1.25 21.00 1.96
C PRO A 52 1.47 21.42 3.40
N ALA A 53 2.68 21.17 3.91
CA ALA A 53 3.03 21.70 5.21
C ALA A 53 2.77 23.20 5.13
N SER A 54 1.77 23.69 5.89
CA SER A 54 1.44 25.13 5.94
C SER A 54 2.76 25.85 6.03
N GLU A 55 3.09 26.71 5.06
CA GLU A 55 4.37 27.41 5.03
C GLU A 55 4.58 27.96 6.42
N GLU A 56 5.47 27.31 7.16
CA GLU A 56 5.77 27.73 8.50
C GLU A 56 6.60 28.98 8.29
N SER A 57 5.91 30.13 8.19
CA SER A 57 6.52 31.39 8.56
C SER A 57 7.33 31.10 9.82
N ALA A 58 8.56 31.56 9.90
CA ALA A 58 9.46 31.23 11.01
C ALA A 58 8.83 31.52 12.41
N LEU A 59 7.78 32.35 12.44
CA LEU A 59 6.92 32.64 13.58
C LEU A 59 5.82 31.59 13.84
N GLY A 60 5.23 30.99 12.79
CA GLY A 60 4.22 29.93 12.89
C GLY A 60 4.76 28.61 13.44
N SER A 61 5.97 28.20 13.04
CA SER A 61 6.65 27.02 13.62
C SER A 61 7.01 27.23 15.08
N LEU A 62 7.45 28.43 15.44
CA LEU A 62 7.74 28.80 16.82
C LEU A 62 6.48 28.84 17.67
N ALA A 63 5.38 29.44 17.17
CA ALA A 63 4.10 29.46 17.86
C ALA A 63 3.50 28.05 18.01
N GLY A 64 3.59 27.21 16.97
CA GLY A 64 3.17 25.81 17.00
C GLY A 64 3.97 24.99 18.00
N ALA A 65 5.30 25.16 18.04
CA ALA A 65 6.18 24.50 19.00
C ALA A 65 5.96 25.00 20.43
N LEU A 66 5.73 26.30 20.63
CA LEU A 66 5.47 26.90 21.96
C LEU A 66 4.07 26.54 22.49
N LEU A 67 3.09 26.36 21.62
CA LEU A 67 1.72 25.97 22.00
C LEU A 67 1.53 24.44 22.09
N GLY A 68 2.57 23.64 21.80
CA GLY A 68 2.45 22.17 21.78
C GLY A 68 1.49 21.66 20.70
N ASN A 69 1.22 22.46 19.67
CA ASN A 69 0.25 22.20 18.61
C ASN A 69 0.88 21.64 17.33
N SER A 70 2.20 21.43 17.30
CA SER A 70 2.80 20.61 16.26
C SER A 70 2.28 19.18 16.46
N GLY A 71 1.36 18.75 15.59
CA GLY A 71 0.94 17.36 15.52
C GLY A 71 2.14 16.41 15.41
N PRO A 72 1.92 15.10 15.59
CA PRO A 72 2.99 14.12 15.54
C PRO A 72 3.76 14.21 14.21
N ASP A 73 5.05 13.88 14.23
CA ASP A 73 5.85 13.76 13.01
C ASP A 73 5.21 12.67 12.14
N PHE A 74 4.66 13.05 10.98
CA PHE A 74 3.95 12.15 10.08
C PHE A 74 4.85 11.77 8.92
N ARG A 75 5.04 10.47 8.70
CA ARG A 75 5.94 9.93 7.66
C ARG A 75 5.14 9.40 6.45
N PRO A 76 4.79 10.25 5.47
CA PRO A 76 3.97 9.83 4.32
C PRO A 76 4.66 8.78 3.43
N ALA A 77 5.99 8.80 3.29
CA ALA A 77 6.70 7.75 2.56
C ALA A 77 6.50 6.36 3.19
N GLU A 78 6.57 6.22 4.51
CA GLU A 78 6.39 4.93 5.18
C GLU A 78 4.95 4.43 5.00
N LEU A 79 3.96 5.34 5.04
CA LEU A 79 2.58 5.01 4.71
C LEU A 79 2.45 4.53 3.26
N ALA A 80 3.01 5.26 2.29
CA ALA A 80 2.99 4.92 0.87
C ALA A 80 3.66 3.56 0.61
N ALA A 81 4.84 3.33 1.17
CA ALA A 81 5.56 2.06 1.09
C ALA A 81 4.76 0.90 1.71
N ARG A 82 4.09 1.11 2.85
CA ARG A 82 3.24 0.08 3.48
C ARG A 82 2.01 -0.24 2.67
N ILE A 83 1.30 0.77 2.15
CA ILE A 83 0.16 0.55 1.25
C ILE A 83 0.63 -0.23 0.02
N SER A 84 1.78 0.13 -0.54
CA SER A 84 2.33 -0.49 -1.74
C SER A 84 2.72 -1.95 -1.53
N ARG A 85 3.49 -2.26 -0.47
CA ARG A 85 3.79 -3.64 -0.05
C ARG A 85 2.52 -4.42 0.26
N ALA A 86 1.55 -3.78 0.90
CA ALA A 86 0.28 -4.43 1.20
C ALA A 86 -0.52 -4.73 -0.06
N LEU A 87 -0.52 -3.88 -1.08
CA LEU A 87 -1.23 -4.13 -2.33
C LEU A 87 -0.46 -5.01 -3.32
N ASN A 88 0.85 -5.21 -3.15
CA ASN A 88 1.63 -6.09 -4.03
C ASN A 88 1.41 -7.58 -3.70
N ARG A 89 0.29 -8.17 -4.14
CA ARG A 89 -0.13 -9.56 -3.81
C ARG A 89 -1.11 -10.13 -4.85
N PRO A 90 -1.47 -11.44 -4.85
CA PRO A 90 -2.44 -11.96 -5.82
C PRO A 90 -3.75 -11.14 -5.84
N GLY A 91 -4.08 -10.56 -7.00
CA GLY A 91 -5.22 -9.66 -7.20
C GLY A 91 -4.83 -8.20 -7.47
N SER A 92 -3.63 -7.77 -7.08
CA SER A 92 -3.14 -6.41 -7.33
C SER A 92 -1.61 -6.37 -7.37
N ARG A 93 -1.03 -5.50 -8.20
CA ARG A 93 0.43 -5.36 -8.28
C ARG A 93 0.76 -3.88 -8.35
N VAL A 94 1.63 -3.44 -7.45
CA VAL A 94 2.13 -2.07 -7.46
C VAL A 94 3.42 -2.04 -8.26
N CYS A 95 3.51 -1.12 -9.22
CA CYS A 95 4.69 -0.92 -10.06
C CYS A 95 5.59 0.17 -9.50
N ALA A 96 4.98 1.22 -8.96
CA ALA A 96 5.66 2.32 -8.31
C ALA A 96 4.76 2.99 -7.27
N TRP A 97 5.38 3.71 -6.35
CA TRP A 97 4.71 4.61 -5.43
C TRP A 97 5.47 5.90 -5.22
N ARG A 98 4.78 6.97 -4.83
CA ARG A 98 5.43 8.21 -4.38
C ARG A 98 4.58 8.98 -3.39
N VAL A 99 5.18 10.00 -2.80
CA VAL A 99 4.50 11.06 -2.06
C VAL A 99 4.37 12.28 -2.98
N ASP A 100 3.17 12.84 -3.09
CA ASP A 100 2.92 14.06 -3.86
C ASP A 100 2.61 15.22 -2.90
N LYS A 101 3.54 16.15 -2.78
CA LYS A 101 3.43 17.33 -1.92
C LYS A 101 2.95 18.58 -2.66
N LEU A 102 3.05 18.57 -3.99
CA LEU A 102 2.75 19.74 -4.82
C LEU A 102 1.27 19.85 -5.16
N GLY A 103 0.53 18.74 -5.07
CA GLY A 103 -0.92 18.72 -5.33
C GLY A 103 -1.29 18.97 -6.79
N VAL A 104 -0.31 19.05 -7.68
CA VAL A 104 -0.49 19.22 -9.13
C VAL A 104 -0.86 17.89 -9.80
N GLU A 105 -1.16 17.95 -11.09
CA GLU A 105 -1.31 16.74 -11.91
C GLU A 105 -0.01 15.92 -11.88
N ASP A 106 -0.14 14.60 -11.76
CA ASP A 106 1.03 13.73 -11.57
C ASP A 106 1.82 13.58 -12.86
N ALA A 107 2.92 14.33 -12.98
CA ALA A 107 3.76 14.33 -14.17
C ALA A 107 4.46 12.97 -14.44
N PHE A 108 4.57 12.09 -13.44
CA PHE A 108 5.19 10.78 -13.59
C PHE A 108 4.20 9.71 -14.04
N ALA A 109 2.89 9.90 -13.82
CA ALA A 109 1.89 8.93 -14.21
C ALA A 109 1.99 8.55 -15.70
N PRO A 110 2.08 9.49 -16.68
CA PRO A 110 2.31 9.17 -18.09
C PRO A 110 3.53 8.28 -18.35
N LEU A 111 4.61 8.48 -17.61
CA LEU A 111 5.92 7.85 -17.83
C LEU A 111 5.99 6.41 -17.33
N LEU A 112 5.15 6.04 -16.36
CA LEU A 112 5.16 4.71 -15.74
C LEU A 112 4.33 3.65 -16.46
N LYS A 113 3.58 4.01 -17.52
CA LYS A 113 2.75 3.10 -18.36
C LYS A 113 1.85 2.12 -17.59
N THR A 114 1.46 2.47 -16.36
CA THR A 114 0.59 1.64 -15.52
C THR A 114 -0.85 1.58 -16.05
N SER A 115 -1.56 0.49 -15.75
CA SER A 115 -2.98 0.31 -16.09
C SER A 115 -3.93 0.94 -15.08
N GLY A 116 -3.44 1.23 -13.86
CA GLY A 116 -4.21 1.91 -12.83
C GLY A 116 -3.42 2.96 -12.08
N PHE A 117 -4.16 3.89 -11.48
CA PHE A 117 -3.64 4.97 -10.66
C PHE A 117 -4.47 5.07 -9.37
N LEU A 118 -3.80 4.91 -8.22
CA LEU A 118 -4.41 4.97 -6.90
C LEU A 118 -3.92 6.24 -6.18
N SER A 119 -4.80 7.23 -6.09
CA SER A 119 -4.57 8.46 -5.35
C SER A 119 -5.09 8.32 -3.92
N VAL A 120 -4.22 8.53 -2.94
CA VAL A 120 -4.50 8.46 -1.51
C VAL A 120 -4.23 9.82 -0.91
N ASN A 121 -5.27 10.65 -0.78
CA ASN A 121 -5.16 11.96 -0.15
C ASN A 121 -5.43 11.81 1.36
N VAL A 122 -4.46 12.14 2.20
CA VAL A 122 -4.56 11.97 3.65
C VAL A 122 -4.16 13.25 4.38
N GLY A 123 -4.92 13.58 5.43
CA GLY A 123 -4.58 14.65 6.34
C GLY A 123 -3.48 14.23 7.32
N ARG A 124 -3.01 15.18 8.13
CA ARG A 124 -2.10 14.86 9.25
C ARG A 124 -2.84 14.04 10.33
N PRO A 125 -2.17 13.05 10.96
CA PRO A 125 -2.75 12.30 12.06
C PRO A 125 -3.06 13.21 13.27
N SER A 126 -4.23 13.03 13.85
CA SER A 126 -4.61 13.59 15.14
C SER A 126 -4.34 12.55 16.23
N VAL A 127 -3.60 12.92 17.27
CA VAL A 127 -3.27 12.03 18.40
C VAL A 127 -3.85 12.58 19.69
N SER A 128 -4.32 11.69 20.56
CA SER A 128 -4.82 12.07 21.87
C SER A 128 -4.55 11.00 22.91
N SER A 129 -4.43 11.42 24.17
CA SER A 129 -4.35 10.56 25.34
C SER A 129 -5.42 11.00 26.34
N LYS A 130 -6.37 10.12 26.67
CA LYS A 130 -7.45 10.42 27.61
C LYS A 130 -7.42 9.45 28.79
N LYS A 131 -7.54 10.00 30.00
CA LYS A 131 -7.73 9.21 31.21
C LYS A 131 -9.19 8.79 31.35
N GLU A 132 -9.44 7.49 31.48
CA GLU A 132 -10.75 6.91 31.74
C GLU A 132 -10.75 6.16 33.09
N GLU A 133 -11.84 6.29 33.84
CA GLU A 133 -12.09 5.44 35.02
C GLU A 133 -13.04 4.32 34.62
N ARG A 134 -12.55 3.07 34.70
CA ARG A 134 -13.35 1.88 34.41
C ARG A 134 -13.62 1.10 35.68
N SER A 135 -14.87 0.72 35.89
CA SER A 135 -15.30 -0.12 37.01
C SER A 135 -15.61 -1.52 36.52
N VAL A 136 -14.83 -2.51 36.97
CA VAL A 136 -15.15 -3.93 36.75
C VAL A 136 -15.82 -4.47 38.00
N THR A 137 -17.03 -5.01 37.85
CA THR A 137 -17.73 -5.69 38.93
C THR A 137 -17.47 -7.20 38.83
N TYR A 138 -17.01 -7.82 39.90
CA TYR A 138 -16.97 -9.29 40.01
C TYR A 138 -17.57 -9.75 41.34
N TYR A 139 -18.04 -10.99 41.38
CA TYR A 139 -18.51 -11.62 42.61
C TYR A 139 -17.35 -12.37 43.25
N ASP A 140 -17.09 -12.12 44.53
CA ASP A 140 -16.11 -12.88 45.29
C ASP A 140 -16.59 -14.31 45.57
N ARG A 141 -15.75 -15.13 46.21
CA ARG A 141 -16.08 -16.52 46.56
C ARG A 141 -17.30 -16.63 47.48
N ASN A 142 -17.68 -15.55 48.17
CA ASN A 142 -18.84 -15.46 49.05
C ASN A 142 -20.08 -14.88 48.35
N LYS A 143 -20.06 -14.77 47.01
CA LYS A 143 -21.11 -14.12 46.20
C LYS A 143 -21.36 -12.65 46.57
N LYS A 144 -20.41 -11.96 47.20
CA LYS A 144 -20.50 -10.51 47.43
C LYS A 144 -19.99 -9.78 46.19
N LYS A 145 -20.76 -8.78 45.75
CA LYS A 145 -20.45 -7.92 44.61
C LYS A 145 -19.31 -6.98 44.98
N GLN A 146 -18.14 -7.15 44.37
CA GLN A 146 -16.99 -6.26 44.49
C GLN A 146 -16.89 -5.41 43.23
N THR A 147 -16.66 -4.10 43.38
CA THR A 147 -16.44 -3.18 42.25
C THR A 147 -15.03 -2.62 42.36
N VAL A 148 -14.17 -2.96 41.42
CA VAL A 148 -12.80 -2.42 41.36
C VAL A 148 -12.77 -1.31 40.32
N LYS A 149 -12.45 -0.10 40.76
CA LYS A 149 -12.17 1.03 39.87
C LYS A 149 -10.70 0.99 39.46
N SER A 150 -10.45 1.00 38.16
CA SER A 150 -9.12 1.07 37.57
C SER A 150 -9.04 2.33 36.70
N LYS A 151 -7.91 3.03 36.79
CA LYS A 151 -7.59 4.17 35.92
C LYS A 151 -6.85 3.60 34.71
N VAL A 152 -7.36 3.88 33.52
CA VAL A 152 -6.76 3.45 32.24
C VAL A 152 -6.54 4.70 31.39
N TRP A 153 -5.40 4.76 30.71
CA TRP A 153 -5.11 5.77 29.71
C TRP A 153 -5.39 5.19 28.34
N VAL A 154 -6.28 5.85 27.60
CA VAL A 154 -6.66 5.50 26.24
C VAL A 154 -5.93 6.43 25.30
N TYR A 155 -4.95 5.88 24.59
CA TYR A 155 -4.24 6.59 23.53
C TYR A 155 -4.92 6.29 22.21
N SER A 156 -5.08 7.31 21.37
CA SER A 156 -5.69 7.15 20.05
C SER A 156 -4.97 7.99 19.01
N ALA A 157 -4.87 7.43 17.80
CA ALA A 157 -4.44 8.11 16.59
C ALA A 157 -5.56 8.00 15.57
N SER A 158 -5.91 9.09 14.91
CA SER A 158 -6.88 9.11 13.82
C SER A 158 -6.38 9.91 12.63
N MET A 159 -6.79 9.51 11.42
CA MET A 159 -6.44 10.21 10.18
C MET A 159 -7.57 10.01 9.18
N SER A 160 -8.08 11.10 8.63
CA SER A 160 -9.03 11.05 7.52
C SER A 160 -8.29 10.95 6.19
N GLY A 161 -8.86 10.21 5.25
CA GLY A 161 -8.36 10.16 3.88
C GLY A 161 -9.45 10.02 2.84
N GLU A 162 -9.17 10.54 1.64
CA GLU A 162 -9.93 10.34 0.41
C GLU A 162 -9.11 9.48 -0.55
N ILE A 163 -9.71 8.40 -1.03
CA ILE A 163 -9.05 7.40 -1.86
C ILE A 163 -9.79 7.31 -3.18
N LYS A 164 -9.05 7.43 -4.28
CA LYS A 164 -9.58 7.35 -5.65
C LYS A 164 -8.75 6.38 -6.47
N LEU A 165 -9.42 5.47 -7.16
CA LEU A 165 -8.81 4.54 -8.12
C LEU A 165 -9.27 4.90 -9.52
N TYR A 166 -8.32 5.06 -10.43
CA TYR A 166 -8.57 5.38 -11.83
C TYR A 166 -8.05 4.29 -12.76
N SER A 167 -8.73 4.10 -13.88
CA SER A 167 -8.21 3.35 -15.02
C SER A 167 -7.17 4.17 -15.77
N ARG A 168 -6.25 3.52 -16.48
CA ARG A 168 -5.31 4.18 -17.39
C ARG A 168 -5.23 3.47 -18.74
N PRO A 169 -4.98 4.22 -19.83
CA PRO A 169 -4.70 5.67 -19.89
C PRO A 169 -5.94 6.58 -19.77
N GLY A 170 -7.16 6.04 -19.81
CA GLY A 170 -8.41 6.82 -19.90
C GLY A 170 -8.79 7.66 -18.68
N MET A 171 -8.14 7.48 -17.53
CA MET A 171 -8.42 8.20 -16.27
C MET A 171 -9.88 8.12 -15.82
N GLU A 172 -10.56 7.01 -16.13
CA GLU A 172 -11.93 6.78 -15.66
C GLU A 172 -11.92 6.46 -14.17
N LEU A 173 -12.76 7.11 -13.38
CA LEU A 173 -12.89 6.84 -11.95
C LEU A 173 -13.59 5.50 -11.72
N LEU A 174 -12.84 4.50 -11.21
CA LEU A 174 -13.33 3.15 -10.96
C LEU A 174 -13.81 2.96 -9.52
N ASP A 175 -13.21 3.68 -8.57
CA ASP A 175 -13.61 3.67 -7.16
C ASP A 175 -13.29 5.00 -6.50
N SER A 176 -14.14 5.42 -5.56
CA SER A 176 -13.93 6.60 -4.73
C SER A 176 -14.57 6.38 -3.36
N TRP A 177 -13.78 6.53 -2.31
CA TRP A 177 -14.27 6.42 -0.94
C TRP A 177 -13.45 7.30 0.01
N SER A 178 -14.05 7.61 1.15
CA SER A 178 -13.41 8.30 2.25
C SER A 178 -13.58 7.49 3.51
N ASP A 179 -12.59 7.56 4.40
CA ASP A 179 -12.62 6.86 5.68
C ASP A 179 -11.81 7.62 6.73
N THR A 180 -12.12 7.34 7.99
CA THR A 180 -11.36 7.82 9.15
C THR A 180 -10.68 6.61 9.76
N PHE A 181 -9.38 6.49 9.50
CA PHE A 181 -8.56 5.43 10.06
C PHE A 181 -8.27 5.74 11.52
N SER A 182 -8.53 4.80 12.43
CA SER A 182 -8.27 4.99 13.86
C SER A 182 -7.54 3.79 14.46
N TYR A 183 -6.57 4.05 15.33
CA TYR A 183 -5.94 3.06 16.20
C TYR A 183 -5.99 3.52 17.65
N THR A 184 -6.39 2.61 18.55
CA THR A 184 -6.53 2.90 19.97
C THR A 184 -5.78 1.84 20.78
N GLU A 185 -5.02 2.29 21.78
CA GLU A 185 -4.30 1.42 22.71
C GLU A 185 -4.60 1.86 24.15
N GLU A 186 -4.89 0.88 25.01
CA GLU A 186 -5.13 1.10 26.43
C GLU A 186 -3.86 0.77 27.23
N ARG A 187 -3.45 1.67 28.11
CA ARG A 187 -2.33 1.45 29.04
C ARG A 187 -2.72 1.77 30.47
N SER A 188 -2.13 1.04 31.40
CA SER A 188 -2.29 1.30 32.84
C SER A 188 -1.41 2.46 33.32
N ASP A 189 -0.38 2.84 32.56
CA ASP A 189 0.57 3.89 32.88
C ASP A 189 0.43 5.12 31.96
N ASN A 190 0.75 6.29 32.51
CA ASN A 190 0.82 7.55 31.76
C ASN A 190 2.29 7.87 31.42
N SER A 191 3.03 6.86 30.96
CA SER A 191 4.49 6.95 30.82
C SER A 191 4.95 7.69 29.56
N ALA A 192 4.05 7.92 28.60
CA ALA A 192 4.34 8.64 27.35
C ALA A 192 3.28 9.73 27.13
N ASP A 193 3.67 10.86 26.55
CA ASP A 193 2.70 11.76 25.93
C ASP A 193 2.14 11.15 24.64
N ALA A 194 1.08 11.75 24.08
CA ALA A 194 0.42 11.23 22.90
C ALA A 194 1.32 11.19 21.65
N GLY A 195 2.27 12.12 21.52
CA GLY A 195 3.21 12.18 20.40
C GLY A 195 4.25 11.06 20.49
N ASP A 196 4.86 10.89 21.66
CA ASP A 196 5.80 9.80 21.92
C ASP A 196 5.14 8.41 21.78
N TRP A 197 3.90 8.26 22.27
CA TRP A 197 3.13 7.04 22.05
C TRP A 197 2.89 6.77 20.56
N TYR A 198 2.54 7.81 19.78
CA TYR A 198 2.32 7.68 18.34
C TYR A 198 3.60 7.26 17.63
N ALA A 199 4.75 7.88 17.93
CA ALA A 199 6.02 7.50 17.32
C ALA A 199 6.36 6.00 17.56
N GLY A 200 6.01 5.46 18.73
CA GLY A 200 6.15 4.03 19.03
C GLY A 200 5.04 3.12 18.46
N SER A 201 3.93 3.69 18.00
CA SER A 201 2.72 2.96 17.55
C SER A 201 2.38 3.18 16.08
N GLU A 202 3.10 4.05 15.37
CA GLU A 202 2.82 4.44 13.98
C GLU A 202 2.76 3.22 13.06
N ASP A 203 3.69 2.26 13.26
CA ASP A 203 3.71 1.00 12.53
C ASP A 203 2.40 0.21 12.66
N LYS A 204 1.81 0.17 13.86
CA LYS A 204 0.53 -0.51 14.10
C LYS A 204 -0.61 0.27 13.46
N PHE A 205 -0.59 1.60 13.56
CA PHE A 205 -1.57 2.47 12.93
C PHE A 205 -1.57 2.32 11.41
N PHE A 206 -0.41 2.35 10.76
CA PHE A 206 -0.28 2.08 9.33
C PHE A 206 -0.65 0.64 8.94
N GLY A 207 -0.47 -0.32 9.86
CA GLY A 207 -1.01 -1.68 9.73
C GLY A 207 -2.53 -1.71 9.59
N VAL A 208 -3.25 -0.91 10.39
CA VAL A 208 -4.71 -0.77 10.28
C VAL A 208 -5.09 -0.19 8.92
N ILE A 209 -4.43 0.89 8.49
CA ILE A 209 -4.71 1.54 7.19
C ILE A 209 -4.47 0.56 6.04
N SER A 210 -3.28 -0.03 5.95
CA SER A 210 -2.93 -0.96 4.87
C SER A 210 -3.86 -2.18 4.81
N SER A 211 -4.36 -2.68 5.96
CA SER A 211 -5.35 -3.76 5.99
C SER A 211 -6.69 -3.38 5.34
N ARG A 212 -7.09 -2.09 5.43
CA ARG A 212 -8.28 -1.57 4.76
C ARG A 212 -8.10 -1.55 3.24
N PHE A 213 -6.94 -1.09 2.76
CA PHE A 213 -6.60 -1.15 1.33
C PHE A 213 -6.59 -2.58 0.79
N VAL A 214 -6.01 -3.52 1.53
CA VAL A 214 -6.02 -4.96 1.17
C VAL A 214 -7.45 -5.47 1.05
N ALA A 215 -8.28 -5.19 2.05
CA ALA A 215 -9.67 -5.61 2.04
C ALA A 215 -10.44 -5.05 0.84
N ARG A 216 -10.24 -3.75 0.56
CA ARG A 216 -10.92 -3.03 -0.52
C ARG A 216 -10.51 -3.54 -1.89
N TYR A 217 -9.20 -3.67 -2.16
CA TYR A 217 -8.68 -3.88 -3.51
C TYR A 217 -8.11 -5.28 -3.78
N ALA A 218 -7.33 -5.84 -2.85
CA ALA A 218 -6.76 -7.18 -3.03
C ALA A 218 -7.74 -8.31 -2.63
N GLY A 219 -8.84 -7.93 -1.98
CA GLY A 219 -9.90 -8.81 -1.55
C GLY A 219 -9.62 -9.62 -0.29
N ARG A 220 -10.71 -9.98 0.38
CA ARG A 220 -10.69 -10.87 1.53
C ARG A 220 -10.95 -12.31 1.08
N PRO A 221 -10.36 -13.31 1.75
CA PRO A 221 -10.75 -14.69 1.55
C PRO A 221 -12.24 -14.84 1.94
N VAL A 222 -13.05 -15.30 1.00
CA VAL A 222 -14.48 -15.59 1.20
C VAL A 222 -14.74 -17.01 0.74
N ASP A 223 -15.28 -17.82 1.64
CA ASP A 223 -15.75 -19.15 1.30
C ASP A 223 -17.16 -19.05 0.72
N ARG A 224 -17.30 -19.47 -0.54
CA ARG A 224 -18.59 -19.61 -1.19
C ARG A 224 -19.04 -21.05 -1.10
N PHE A 225 -20.33 -21.25 -0.85
CA PHE A 225 -20.93 -22.58 -0.77
C PHE A 225 -21.76 -22.83 -2.02
N ARG A 226 -21.28 -23.70 -2.91
CA ARG A 226 -21.98 -24.11 -4.12
C ARG A 226 -22.82 -25.35 -3.83
N PRO A 227 -24.13 -25.33 -4.08
CA PRO A 227 -24.93 -26.52 -3.90
C PRO A 227 -24.66 -27.52 -5.03
N VAL A 228 -24.57 -28.80 -4.68
CA VAL A 228 -24.57 -29.92 -5.62
C VAL A 228 -25.78 -30.77 -5.31
N PHE A 229 -26.72 -30.82 -6.24
CA PHE A 229 -27.99 -31.54 -6.08
C PHE A 229 -27.88 -32.98 -6.57
N MET A 230 -28.51 -33.88 -5.82
CA MET A 230 -28.62 -35.31 -6.13
C MET A 230 -30.09 -35.65 -6.33
N LYS A 231 -30.41 -36.40 -7.38
CA LYS A 231 -31.77 -36.92 -7.57
C LYS A 231 -31.89 -38.28 -6.88
N LYS A 232 -32.71 -38.37 -5.82
CA LYS A 232 -32.84 -39.59 -4.98
C LYS A 232 -33.26 -40.83 -5.78
N ASP A 233 -34.14 -40.65 -6.76
CA ASP A 233 -34.66 -41.75 -7.58
C ASP A 233 -33.73 -42.14 -8.74
N ASP A 234 -32.57 -41.47 -8.86
CA ASP A 234 -31.60 -41.68 -9.93
C ASP A 234 -30.25 -42.14 -9.34
N LYS A 235 -29.96 -43.42 -9.52
CA LYS A 235 -28.77 -44.07 -8.95
C LYS A 235 -27.46 -43.42 -9.41
N GLU A 236 -27.37 -43.04 -10.67
CA GLU A 236 -26.15 -42.43 -11.22
C GLU A 236 -25.97 -41.00 -10.71
N SER A 237 -27.05 -40.21 -10.64
CA SER A 237 -27.00 -38.87 -10.04
C SER A 237 -26.56 -38.93 -8.57
N ALA A 238 -27.11 -39.88 -7.80
CA ALA A 238 -26.73 -40.11 -6.42
C ALA A 238 -25.30 -40.65 -6.26
N GLU A 239 -24.78 -41.41 -7.24
CA GLU A 239 -23.39 -41.86 -7.26
C GLU A 239 -22.41 -40.72 -7.54
N ALA A 240 -22.67 -39.90 -8.55
CA ALA A 240 -21.85 -38.73 -8.86
C ALA A 240 -21.77 -37.76 -7.67
N GLY A 241 -22.91 -37.48 -7.03
CA GLY A 241 -22.95 -36.66 -5.81
C GLY A 241 -22.14 -37.25 -4.65
N ARG A 242 -22.21 -38.57 -4.42
CA ARG A 242 -21.40 -39.25 -3.39
C ARG A 242 -19.90 -39.22 -3.70
N LEU A 243 -19.52 -39.36 -4.97
CA LEU A 243 -18.12 -39.25 -5.40
C LEU A 243 -17.58 -37.83 -5.14
N ALA A 244 -18.33 -36.81 -5.54
CA ALA A 244 -17.98 -35.41 -5.28
C ALA A 244 -17.91 -35.09 -3.77
N GLN A 245 -18.82 -35.64 -2.95
CA GLN A 245 -18.79 -35.49 -1.49
C GLN A 245 -17.53 -36.11 -0.86
N ARG A 246 -16.99 -37.17 -1.48
CA ARG A 246 -15.71 -37.81 -1.11
C ARG A 246 -14.49 -37.15 -1.77
N ASN A 247 -14.68 -35.97 -2.37
CA ASN A 247 -13.66 -35.21 -3.09
C ASN A 247 -13.07 -35.94 -4.32
N ASN A 248 -13.80 -36.90 -4.89
CA ASN A 248 -13.43 -37.61 -6.12
C ASN A 248 -14.10 -36.96 -7.34
N TRP A 249 -13.66 -35.75 -7.66
CA TRP A 249 -14.28 -34.87 -8.65
C TRP A 249 -14.16 -35.40 -10.08
N ASP A 250 -13.04 -36.01 -10.45
CA ASP A 250 -12.83 -36.51 -11.81
C ASP A 250 -13.83 -37.62 -12.17
N LYS A 251 -14.08 -38.57 -11.26
CA LYS A 251 -15.09 -39.63 -11.48
C LYS A 251 -16.52 -39.09 -11.45
N ALA A 252 -16.80 -38.10 -10.61
CA ALA A 252 -18.12 -37.46 -10.60
C ALA A 252 -18.38 -36.73 -11.93
N GLU A 253 -17.36 -36.05 -12.45
CA GLU A 253 -17.40 -35.35 -13.73
C GLU A 253 -17.63 -36.30 -14.91
N GLU A 254 -16.96 -37.46 -14.96
CA GLU A 254 -17.22 -38.48 -15.99
C GLU A 254 -18.69 -38.90 -16.04
N ILE A 255 -19.32 -39.12 -14.87
CA ILE A 255 -20.74 -39.48 -14.78
C ILE A 255 -21.61 -38.31 -15.26
N TRP A 256 -21.37 -37.10 -14.77
CA TRP A 256 -22.16 -35.93 -15.18
C TRP A 256 -22.00 -35.60 -16.66
N LEU A 257 -20.81 -35.74 -17.26
CA LEU A 257 -20.56 -35.51 -18.69
C LEU A 257 -21.35 -36.50 -19.55
N ARG A 258 -21.25 -37.80 -19.22
CA ARG A 258 -22.00 -38.86 -19.92
C ARG A 258 -23.51 -38.62 -19.84
N ARG A 259 -24.00 -38.23 -18.66
CA ARG A 259 -25.42 -37.91 -18.46
C ARG A 259 -25.84 -36.65 -19.19
N ALA A 260 -25.04 -35.58 -19.13
CA ALA A 260 -25.31 -34.32 -19.84
C ALA A 260 -25.43 -34.52 -21.35
N ALA A 261 -24.68 -35.45 -21.93
CA ALA A 261 -24.78 -35.85 -23.34
C ALA A 261 -26.07 -36.63 -23.67
N ALA A 262 -26.60 -37.43 -22.74
CA ALA A 262 -27.76 -38.30 -22.93
C ALA A 262 -29.08 -37.70 -22.40
N GLU A 263 -29.28 -36.39 -22.54
CA GLU A 263 -30.44 -35.60 -22.01
C GLU A 263 -30.36 -35.17 -20.54
N GLY A 264 -29.15 -35.04 -19.98
CA GLY A 264 -28.95 -34.65 -18.58
C GLY A 264 -29.67 -33.36 -18.16
N GLY A 265 -30.10 -33.35 -16.89
CA GLY A 265 -30.85 -32.24 -16.29
C GLY A 265 -29.94 -31.11 -15.82
N TRP A 266 -30.54 -30.02 -15.34
CA TRP A 266 -29.77 -28.88 -14.80
C TRP A 266 -28.84 -29.25 -13.64
N ARG A 267 -29.15 -30.31 -12.89
CA ARG A 267 -28.33 -30.81 -11.77
C ARG A 267 -27.00 -31.38 -12.24
N ASP A 268 -26.97 -32.05 -13.39
CA ASP A 268 -25.75 -32.60 -13.98
C ASP A 268 -24.83 -31.46 -14.45
N TYR A 269 -25.38 -30.47 -15.18
CA TYR A 269 -24.65 -29.26 -15.57
C TYR A 269 -24.16 -28.45 -14.37
N LEU A 270 -24.92 -28.39 -13.28
CA LEU A 270 -24.48 -27.71 -12.07
C LEU A 270 -23.28 -28.43 -11.42
N GLY A 271 -23.29 -29.77 -11.38
CA GLY A 271 -22.16 -30.57 -10.92
C GLY A 271 -20.89 -30.34 -11.74
N LEU A 272 -21.02 -30.36 -13.08
CA LEU A 272 -19.93 -30.02 -14.00
C LEU A 272 -19.39 -28.61 -13.76
N ALA A 273 -20.28 -27.63 -13.55
CA ALA A 273 -19.90 -26.25 -13.30
C ALA A 273 -19.07 -26.11 -12.03
N VAL A 274 -19.49 -26.76 -10.93
CA VAL A 274 -18.75 -26.78 -9.67
C VAL A 274 -17.39 -27.49 -9.81
N SER A 275 -17.30 -28.58 -10.56
CA SER A 275 -16.02 -29.26 -10.84
C SER A 275 -15.05 -28.35 -11.59
N ALA A 276 -15.51 -27.73 -12.69
CA ALA A 276 -14.71 -26.79 -13.47
C ALA A 276 -14.25 -25.58 -12.64
N GLU A 277 -15.13 -25.05 -11.79
CA GLU A 277 -14.82 -23.94 -10.89
C GLU A 277 -13.73 -24.31 -9.86
N LEU A 278 -13.79 -25.51 -9.28
CA LEU A 278 -12.74 -26.03 -8.38
C LEU A 278 -11.40 -26.23 -9.10
N LYS A 279 -11.44 -26.63 -10.37
CA LYS A 279 -10.26 -26.73 -11.25
C LYS A 279 -9.76 -25.37 -11.76
N LYS A 280 -10.43 -24.27 -11.38
CA LYS A 280 -10.17 -22.89 -11.83
C LYS A 280 -10.32 -22.68 -13.34
N ASP A 281 -11.05 -23.57 -14.01
CA ASP A 281 -11.50 -23.36 -15.39
C ASP A 281 -12.80 -22.55 -15.38
N TYR A 282 -12.66 -21.25 -15.13
CA TYR A 282 -13.81 -20.35 -14.96
C TYR A 282 -14.60 -20.16 -16.25
N GLY A 283 -13.97 -20.34 -17.42
CA GLY A 283 -14.66 -20.29 -18.71
C GLY A 283 -15.60 -21.48 -18.89
N ALA A 284 -15.12 -22.70 -18.63
CA ALA A 284 -15.96 -23.89 -18.65
C ALA A 284 -17.04 -23.84 -17.55
N ALA A 285 -16.67 -23.39 -16.34
CA ALA A 285 -17.61 -23.24 -15.24
C ALA A 285 -18.77 -22.31 -15.61
N GLU A 286 -18.49 -21.14 -16.18
CA GLU A 286 -19.53 -20.20 -16.62
C GLU A 286 -20.46 -20.82 -17.66
N ALA A 287 -19.90 -21.49 -18.68
CA ALA A 287 -20.69 -22.16 -19.71
C ALA A 287 -21.64 -23.21 -19.10
N HIS A 288 -21.13 -24.04 -18.18
CA HIS A 288 -21.95 -25.05 -17.49
C HIS A 288 -23.00 -24.43 -16.55
N TYR A 289 -22.68 -23.37 -15.81
CA TYR A 289 -23.64 -22.68 -14.95
C TYR A 289 -24.77 -22.03 -15.77
N ARG A 290 -24.47 -21.46 -16.94
CA ARG A 290 -25.52 -20.92 -17.84
C ARG A 290 -26.44 -22.02 -18.34
N GLN A 291 -25.90 -23.16 -18.78
CA GLN A 291 -26.70 -24.32 -19.18
C GLN A 291 -27.58 -24.83 -18.02
N ALA A 292 -27.02 -24.91 -16.81
CA ALA A 292 -27.76 -25.29 -15.61
C ALA A 292 -28.89 -24.29 -15.32
N GLN A 293 -28.63 -22.97 -15.36
CA GLN A 293 -29.63 -21.95 -15.11
C GLN A 293 -30.79 -22.01 -16.12
N THR A 294 -30.49 -22.13 -17.42
CA THR A 294 -31.50 -22.24 -18.47
C THR A 294 -32.38 -23.46 -18.28
N ARG A 295 -31.78 -24.63 -17.98
CA ARG A 295 -32.50 -25.89 -17.77
C ARG A 295 -33.23 -25.96 -16.43
N ALA A 296 -32.86 -25.12 -15.46
CA ALA A 296 -33.50 -25.01 -14.16
C ALA A 296 -34.76 -24.13 -14.19
N ALA A 297 -35.08 -23.49 -15.33
CA ALA A 297 -36.25 -22.63 -15.47
C ALA A 297 -37.54 -23.41 -15.12
N GLY A 298 -38.26 -22.93 -14.10
CA GLY A 298 -39.48 -23.56 -13.58
C GLY A 298 -39.27 -24.64 -12.51
N ASP A 299 -38.03 -25.04 -12.20
CA ASP A 299 -37.73 -25.99 -11.11
C ASP A 299 -37.62 -25.25 -9.76
N LYS A 300 -38.39 -25.71 -8.75
CA LYS A 300 -38.42 -25.12 -7.39
C LYS A 300 -37.08 -25.21 -6.65
N GLU A 301 -36.30 -26.27 -6.88
CA GLU A 301 -34.96 -26.40 -6.29
C GLU A 301 -33.93 -25.56 -7.06
N GLY A 302 -34.08 -25.48 -8.39
CA GLY A 302 -33.28 -24.60 -9.24
C GLY A 302 -33.39 -23.12 -8.86
N ALA A 303 -34.58 -22.68 -8.45
CA ALA A 303 -34.81 -21.31 -7.97
C ALA A 303 -34.08 -20.97 -6.65
N LYS A 304 -33.65 -21.97 -5.87
CA LYS A 304 -32.90 -21.76 -4.61
C LYS A 304 -31.41 -21.54 -4.83
N VAL A 305 -30.91 -21.78 -6.05
CA VAL A 305 -29.51 -21.54 -6.39
C VAL A 305 -29.29 -20.05 -6.53
N PHE A 306 -28.25 -19.53 -5.85
CA PHE A 306 -27.87 -18.12 -5.91
C PHE A 306 -27.13 -17.78 -7.23
N TRP A 307 -27.81 -17.94 -8.37
CA TRP A 307 -27.25 -17.75 -9.71
C TRP A 307 -26.54 -16.39 -9.85
N GLY A 308 -27.15 -15.31 -9.36
CA GLY A 308 -26.55 -13.98 -9.41
C GLY A 308 -25.24 -13.86 -8.62
N GLN A 309 -25.07 -14.58 -7.50
CA GLN A 309 -23.80 -14.60 -6.78
C GLN A 309 -22.75 -15.40 -7.55
N ILE A 310 -23.12 -16.55 -8.12
CA ILE A 310 -22.23 -17.40 -8.90
C ILE A 310 -21.67 -16.62 -10.09
N PHE A 311 -22.54 -15.98 -10.89
CA PHE A 311 -22.07 -15.23 -12.06
C PHE A 311 -21.26 -14.00 -11.69
N ARG A 312 -21.56 -13.30 -10.60
CA ARG A 312 -20.70 -12.20 -10.11
C ARG A 312 -19.33 -12.70 -9.65
N ASP A 313 -19.29 -13.83 -8.93
CA ASP A 313 -18.03 -14.41 -8.47
C ASP A 313 -17.20 -14.90 -9.68
N LEU A 314 -17.85 -15.48 -10.70
CA LEU A 314 -17.21 -15.91 -11.94
C LEU A 314 -16.72 -14.74 -12.77
N GLU A 315 -17.55 -13.73 -13.02
CA GLU A 315 -17.15 -12.49 -13.71
C GLU A 315 -15.95 -11.85 -13.03
N LEU A 316 -15.94 -11.82 -11.69
CA LEU A 316 -14.80 -11.31 -10.94
C LEU A 316 -13.52 -12.08 -11.28
N VAL A 317 -13.53 -13.41 -11.27
CA VAL A 317 -12.32 -14.24 -11.50
C VAL A 317 -11.99 -14.48 -12.96
N SER A 318 -12.97 -14.38 -13.85
CA SER A 318 -12.86 -14.57 -15.30
C SER A 318 -12.53 -13.29 -16.04
N SER A 319 -12.81 -12.10 -15.44
CA SER A 319 -12.56 -10.77 -16.03
C SER A 319 -11.22 -10.76 -16.77
N PRO A 320 -11.25 -10.89 -18.10
CA PRO A 320 -10.06 -11.14 -18.88
C PRO A 320 -9.49 -9.80 -19.32
N ARG A 321 -8.23 -9.52 -18.98
CA ARG A 321 -7.15 -9.19 -19.94
C ARG A 321 -5.94 -8.58 -19.27
N ALA A 322 -4.81 -8.88 -19.90
CA ALA A 322 -3.42 -8.50 -19.63
C ALA A 322 -3.21 -7.88 -18.26
N ALA A 323 -2.62 -8.65 -17.35
CA ALA A 323 -1.95 -8.03 -16.22
C ALA A 323 -1.08 -6.91 -16.80
N GLY A 324 -1.40 -5.67 -16.43
CA GLY A 324 -0.57 -4.54 -16.78
C GLY A 324 0.85 -4.96 -16.44
N VAL A 325 1.74 -4.85 -17.42
CA VAL A 325 3.13 -5.14 -17.15
C VAL A 325 3.59 -3.96 -16.31
N CYS A 326 4.24 -4.24 -15.17
CA CYS A 326 5.13 -3.24 -14.61
C CYS A 326 6.35 -3.21 -15.52
N ASP A 327 6.18 -2.59 -16.68
CA ASP A 327 7.23 -2.34 -17.64
C ASP A 327 8.21 -1.40 -16.95
N GLY A 328 9.27 -2.00 -16.42
CA GLY A 328 10.30 -1.32 -15.64
C GLY A 328 11.13 -0.35 -16.45
N GLU A 329 10.61 0.23 -17.55
CA GLU A 329 11.29 1.22 -18.36
C GLU A 329 11.74 2.40 -17.50
N TRP A 330 10.86 2.95 -16.64
CA TRP A 330 11.22 4.06 -15.75
C TRP A 330 12.48 3.78 -14.91
N PHE A 331 12.51 2.61 -14.27
CA PHE A 331 13.60 2.20 -13.37
C PHE A 331 14.78 1.55 -14.09
N GLY A 332 14.61 1.14 -15.35
CA GLY A 332 15.64 0.57 -16.21
C GLY A 332 16.44 1.62 -16.98
N VAL A 333 16.02 2.89 -16.94
CA VAL A 333 16.81 4.00 -17.45
C VAL A 333 17.97 4.27 -16.52
N LYS A 334 19.19 4.06 -17.03
CA LYS A 334 20.43 4.42 -16.35
C LYS A 334 20.42 5.91 -16.00
N THR A 335 20.53 6.21 -14.72
CA THR A 335 20.31 7.53 -14.12
C THR A 335 21.60 8.01 -13.46
N ALA A 336 22.00 9.26 -13.67
CA ALA A 336 23.16 9.85 -12.99
C ALA A 336 22.72 10.93 -12.00
N VAL A 337 23.20 10.84 -10.76
CA VAL A 337 23.08 11.90 -9.76
C VAL A 337 24.29 12.81 -9.90
N LEU A 338 24.07 14.01 -10.39
CA LEU A 338 25.14 14.95 -10.71
C LEU A 338 25.69 15.61 -9.43
N PRO A 339 26.92 16.17 -9.48
CA PRO A 339 27.41 17.06 -8.44
C PRO A 339 26.38 18.16 -8.13
N PHE A 340 26.09 18.36 -6.85
CA PHE A 340 25.10 19.35 -6.43
C PHE A 340 25.70 20.74 -6.55
N SER A 341 24.92 21.70 -7.07
CA SER A 341 25.32 23.11 -7.02
C SER A 341 25.11 23.65 -5.61
N GLU A 342 25.99 24.56 -5.21
CA GLU A 342 26.06 25.10 -3.86
C GLU A 342 25.87 26.62 -3.88
N GLU A 343 24.91 27.12 -3.11
CA GLU A 343 24.80 28.54 -2.71
C GLU A 343 25.06 28.73 -1.20
N THR A 344 25.66 27.72 -0.56
CA THR A 344 25.98 27.70 0.86
C THR A 344 27.48 27.87 1.13
N THR A 345 27.82 27.96 2.42
CA THR A 345 29.19 28.15 2.94
C THR A 345 29.83 26.83 3.37
N SER A 346 29.23 25.69 3.02
CA SER A 346 29.54 24.39 3.60
C SER A 346 30.23 23.46 2.60
N VAL A 347 31.55 23.44 2.65
CA VAL A 347 32.40 22.62 1.76
C VAL A 347 32.05 21.12 1.74
N ASP A 348 31.64 20.56 2.89
CA ASP A 348 31.35 19.13 3.04
C ASP A 348 29.86 18.76 2.91
N GLY A 349 28.98 19.75 2.87
CA GLY A 349 27.52 19.56 2.89
C GLY A 349 27.02 18.89 1.61
N PRO A 350 27.13 19.54 0.44
CA PRO A 350 26.60 19.02 -0.81
C PRO A 350 27.08 17.61 -1.19
N PRO A 351 28.39 17.25 -1.06
CA PRO A 351 28.84 15.88 -1.31
C PRO A 351 28.17 14.83 -0.41
N MET A 352 27.94 15.17 0.86
CA MET A 352 27.24 14.27 1.79
C MET A 352 25.77 14.09 1.42
N VAL A 353 25.06 15.19 1.11
CA VAL A 353 23.64 15.12 0.71
C VAL A 353 23.49 14.35 -0.60
N ARG A 354 24.40 14.55 -1.56
CA ARG A 354 24.42 13.80 -2.82
C ARG A 354 24.57 12.30 -2.60
N GLN A 355 25.49 11.89 -1.72
CA GLN A 355 25.63 10.47 -1.39
C GLN A 355 24.34 9.90 -0.79
N LEU A 356 23.71 10.63 0.14
CA LEU A 356 22.46 10.19 0.76
C LEU A 356 21.34 10.05 -0.27
N VAL A 357 21.18 11.02 -1.18
CA VAL A 357 20.21 10.95 -2.28
C VAL A 357 20.49 9.75 -3.18
N TYR A 358 21.74 9.53 -3.58
CA TYR A 358 22.13 8.37 -4.39
C TYR A 358 21.72 7.05 -3.73
N GLU A 359 22.00 6.87 -2.43
CA GLU A 359 21.64 5.63 -1.72
C GLU A 359 20.14 5.43 -1.58
N ARG A 360 19.38 6.51 -1.35
CA ARG A 360 17.92 6.47 -1.29
C ARG A 360 17.34 6.08 -2.65
N LEU A 361 17.81 6.68 -3.74
CA LEU A 361 17.39 6.32 -5.10
C LEU A 361 17.79 4.89 -5.46
N LYS A 362 18.96 4.43 -5.00
CA LYS A 362 19.39 3.04 -5.19
C LYS A 362 18.43 2.09 -4.48
N ALA A 363 18.07 2.39 -3.23
CA ALA A 363 17.09 1.63 -2.47
C ALA A 363 15.68 1.68 -3.11
N ALA A 364 15.34 2.79 -3.75
CA ALA A 364 14.11 2.97 -4.52
C ALA A 364 14.08 2.16 -5.83
N GLY A 365 15.20 1.53 -6.23
CA GLY A 365 15.29 0.61 -7.35
C GLY A 365 15.72 1.23 -8.68
N TYR A 366 16.34 2.42 -8.66
CA TYR A 366 16.90 3.06 -9.85
C TYR A 366 18.19 2.37 -10.29
N ASP A 367 18.39 2.25 -11.61
CA ASP A 367 19.70 1.92 -12.19
C ASP A 367 20.58 3.18 -12.20
N LEU A 368 21.60 3.23 -11.33
CA LEU A 368 22.38 4.44 -11.08
C LEU A 368 23.84 4.32 -11.52
N VAL A 369 24.36 5.42 -12.09
CA VAL A 369 25.80 5.64 -12.21
C VAL A 369 26.37 6.00 -10.85
N THR A 370 27.49 5.40 -10.46
CA THR A 370 28.11 5.71 -9.17
C THR A 370 28.55 7.18 -9.13
N PRO A 371 28.51 7.84 -7.96
CA PRO A 371 29.01 9.21 -7.83
C PRO A 371 30.47 9.34 -8.28
N GLU A 372 31.30 8.35 -7.97
CA GLU A 372 32.73 8.33 -8.32
C GLU A 372 32.95 8.26 -9.84
N ASP A 373 32.23 7.37 -10.55
CA ASP A 373 32.30 7.27 -12.00
C ASP A 373 31.78 8.55 -12.67
N THR A 374 30.69 9.10 -12.12
CA THR A 374 30.11 10.37 -12.57
C THR A 374 31.15 11.48 -12.50
N ASP A 375 31.83 11.62 -11.36
CA ASP A 375 32.84 12.66 -11.15
C ASP A 375 34.08 12.44 -12.00
N ALA A 376 34.51 11.18 -12.17
CA ALA A 376 35.64 10.84 -13.02
C ALA A 376 35.39 11.20 -14.49
N VAL A 377 34.18 10.97 -15.00
CA VAL A 377 33.80 11.33 -16.37
C VAL A 377 33.67 12.85 -16.51
N LEU A 378 32.96 13.52 -15.60
CA LEU A 378 32.78 14.97 -15.64
C LEU A 378 34.12 15.72 -15.59
N ARG A 379 35.05 15.26 -14.75
CA ARG A 379 36.39 15.85 -14.62
C ARG A 379 37.21 15.76 -15.90
N LYS A 380 37.07 14.67 -16.67
CA LYS A 380 37.72 14.55 -18.00
C LYS A 380 37.21 15.58 -19.01
N HIS A 381 36.01 16.10 -18.80
CA HIS A 381 35.40 17.15 -19.61
C HIS A 381 35.52 18.55 -19.00
N GLY A 382 36.29 18.71 -17.91
CA GLY A 382 36.56 20.01 -17.29
C GLY A 382 35.56 20.45 -16.23
N PHE A 383 34.64 19.57 -15.79
CA PHE A 383 33.66 19.86 -14.75
C PHE A 383 34.08 19.22 -13.43
N SER A 384 34.22 20.04 -12.39
CA SER A 384 34.54 19.59 -11.02
C SER A 384 33.45 19.92 -10.00
N ASP A 385 32.52 20.82 -10.35
CA ASP A 385 31.49 21.33 -9.46
C ASP A 385 30.12 21.39 -10.17
N GLY A 386 29.04 21.26 -9.39
CA GLY A 386 27.65 21.28 -9.88
C GLY A 386 27.27 22.60 -10.53
N GLY A 387 27.76 23.73 -10.00
CA GLY A 387 27.50 25.05 -10.57
C GLY A 387 28.07 25.25 -11.98
N GLN A 388 29.07 24.44 -12.38
CA GLN A 388 29.66 24.49 -13.71
C GLN A 388 28.84 23.77 -14.76
N LEU A 389 27.94 22.86 -14.35
CA LEU A 389 27.20 21.98 -15.27
C LEU A 389 26.25 22.76 -16.20
N ALA A 390 25.78 23.95 -15.78
CA ALA A 390 24.99 24.85 -16.60
C ALA A 390 25.71 25.33 -17.86
N ALA A 391 27.05 25.23 -17.93
CA ALA A 391 27.83 25.57 -19.11
C ALA A 391 27.74 24.51 -20.24
N SER A 392 27.08 23.37 -20.00
CA SER A 392 26.84 22.33 -21.00
C SER A 392 25.37 21.95 -21.09
N LYS A 393 24.95 21.51 -22.27
CA LYS A 393 23.58 21.03 -22.47
C LYS A 393 23.38 19.67 -21.78
N PRO A 394 22.23 19.42 -21.12
CA PRO A 394 21.94 18.14 -20.46
C PRO A 394 22.13 16.91 -21.37
N GLU A 395 21.77 16.99 -22.65
CA GLU A 395 21.93 15.89 -23.61
C GLU A 395 23.39 15.46 -23.77
N ILE A 396 24.30 16.43 -23.70
CA ILE A 396 25.74 16.20 -23.85
C ILE A 396 26.28 15.53 -22.59
N ILE A 397 25.89 16.03 -21.41
CA ILE A 397 26.27 15.45 -20.11
C ILE A 397 25.76 14.00 -20.00
N ALA A 398 24.51 13.77 -20.38
CA ALA A 398 23.89 12.45 -20.41
C ALA A 398 24.66 11.49 -21.32
N LYS A 399 25.08 11.96 -22.51
CA LYS A 399 25.89 11.19 -23.45
C LYS A 399 27.26 10.81 -22.87
N TRP A 400 27.95 11.73 -22.19
CA TRP A 400 29.24 11.44 -21.55
C TRP A 400 29.10 10.37 -20.47
N LEU A 401 28.05 10.45 -19.66
CA LEU A 401 27.79 9.54 -18.56
C LEU A 401 27.15 8.21 -19.01
N GLY A 402 26.73 8.11 -20.27
CA GLY A 402 25.94 6.99 -20.77
C GLY A 402 24.61 6.83 -20.01
N ALA A 403 24.06 7.94 -19.51
CA ALA A 403 22.82 7.98 -18.76
C ALA A 403 21.66 8.44 -19.66
N GLY A 404 20.47 7.91 -19.43
CA GLY A 404 19.23 8.39 -20.06
C GLY A 404 18.49 9.43 -19.23
N ARG A 405 18.84 9.53 -17.93
CA ARG A 405 18.26 10.49 -16.98
C ARG A 405 19.35 11.16 -16.17
N LEU A 406 19.17 12.45 -15.90
CA LEU A 406 20.05 13.24 -15.05
C LEU A 406 19.25 13.82 -13.88
N ILE A 407 19.83 13.77 -12.69
CA ILE A 407 19.27 14.39 -11.49
C ILE A 407 20.20 15.52 -11.07
N TYR A 408 19.69 16.74 -11.14
CA TYR A 408 20.31 17.96 -10.63
C TYR A 408 19.76 18.28 -9.25
N CYS A 409 20.60 18.84 -8.39
CA CYS A 409 20.15 19.41 -7.13
C CYS A 409 20.94 20.67 -6.83
N ASN A 410 20.23 21.71 -6.38
CA ASN A 410 20.81 22.95 -5.91
C ASN A 410 20.54 23.10 -4.42
N ILE A 411 21.58 23.11 -3.59
CA ILE A 411 21.45 23.33 -2.14
C ILE A 411 21.55 24.83 -1.87
N THR A 412 20.42 25.44 -1.50
CA THR A 412 20.28 26.88 -1.26
C THR A 412 20.59 27.27 0.18
N ASP A 413 20.23 26.42 1.15
CA ASP A 413 20.54 26.62 2.57
C ASP A 413 21.14 25.34 3.16
N PHE A 414 22.31 25.43 3.78
CA PHE A 414 22.88 24.36 4.60
C PHE A 414 23.59 24.97 5.79
N GLY A 415 22.91 25.07 6.94
CA GLY A 415 23.46 25.81 8.07
C GLY A 415 22.73 25.62 9.38
N GLU A 416 23.43 26.04 10.44
CA GLU A 416 22.88 26.18 11.79
C GLU A 416 22.93 27.66 12.19
N ILE A 417 21.77 28.24 12.47
CA ILE A 417 21.64 29.60 12.98
C ILE A 417 21.48 29.51 14.50
N MET A 418 22.49 29.99 15.22
CA MET A 418 22.47 30.14 16.68
C MET A 418 22.20 31.60 17.06
N ALA A 419 21.00 31.88 17.56
CA ALA A 419 20.60 33.20 18.05
C ALA A 419 20.06 33.12 19.49
N GLY A 420 20.96 33.17 20.48
CA GLY A 420 20.61 33.10 21.90
C GLY A 420 19.98 31.75 22.28
N VAL A 421 18.72 31.77 22.73
CA VAL A 421 17.93 30.54 23.03
C VAL A 421 17.40 29.84 21.76
N TYR A 422 17.53 30.49 20.60
CA TYR A 422 17.07 29.98 19.33
C TYR A 422 18.20 29.25 18.60
N ASN A 423 18.01 27.96 18.32
CA ASN A 423 18.91 27.17 17.50
C ASN A 423 18.08 26.54 16.37
N ARG A 424 18.39 26.93 15.14
CA ARG A 424 17.72 26.48 13.92
C ARG A 424 18.72 25.76 13.03
N ARG A 425 18.39 24.53 12.66
CA ARG A 425 19.18 23.69 11.76
C ARG A 425 18.39 23.45 10.49
N MET A 426 19.00 23.68 9.33
CA MET A 426 18.29 23.59 8.05
C MET A 426 19.12 23.03 6.92
N VAL A 427 18.43 22.30 6.05
CA VAL A 427 18.89 21.89 4.73
C VAL A 427 17.75 22.19 3.76
N LYS A 428 18.00 23.02 2.75
CA LYS A 428 17.04 23.31 1.68
C LYS A 428 17.71 23.24 0.33
N GLY A 429 16.91 22.89 -0.66
CA GLY A 429 17.35 22.87 -2.03
C GLY A 429 16.24 22.55 -3.01
N SER A 430 16.54 22.73 -4.28
CA SER A 430 15.70 22.29 -5.38
C SER A 430 16.30 21.06 -6.04
N VAL A 431 15.44 20.24 -6.62
CA VAL A 431 15.83 19.07 -7.42
C VAL A 431 15.15 19.18 -8.77
N SER A 432 15.91 18.94 -9.84
CA SER A 432 15.35 18.76 -11.16
C SER A 432 15.76 17.43 -11.77
N VAL A 433 14.81 16.79 -12.44
CA VAL A 433 15.00 15.53 -13.16
C VAL A 433 14.86 15.83 -14.64
N TRP A 434 15.93 15.60 -15.38
CA TRP A 434 15.95 15.74 -16.82
C TRP A 434 15.88 14.35 -17.49
N GLU A 435 15.04 14.25 -18.51
CA GLU A 435 14.81 13.05 -19.32
C GLU A 435 15.24 13.26 -20.78
N ARG A 436 15.52 12.15 -21.48
CA ARG A 436 16.07 12.16 -22.85
C ARG A 436 15.18 12.84 -23.90
N ASP A 437 13.89 12.94 -23.66
CA ASP A 437 12.91 13.64 -24.51
C ASP A 437 12.91 15.16 -24.30
N GLY A 438 13.78 15.67 -23.41
CA GLY A 438 13.86 17.08 -23.05
C GLY A 438 12.85 17.50 -21.98
N GLN A 439 12.11 16.55 -21.40
CA GLN A 439 11.24 16.84 -20.26
C GLN A 439 12.09 17.11 -19.02
N GLU A 440 11.84 18.24 -18.37
CA GLU A 440 12.43 18.58 -17.07
C GLU A 440 11.32 18.70 -16.03
N LEU A 441 11.50 18.02 -14.89
CA LEU A 441 10.59 18.05 -13.76
C LEU A 441 11.33 18.59 -12.55
N SER A 442 10.87 19.71 -12.00
CA SER A 442 11.53 20.40 -10.88
C SER A 442 10.61 20.50 -9.67
N PHE A 443 11.18 20.32 -8.48
CA PHE A 443 10.50 20.48 -7.20
C PHE A 443 11.48 21.00 -6.14
N GLU A 444 10.94 21.64 -5.09
CA GLU A 444 11.72 22.22 -4.00
C GLU A 444 11.47 21.46 -2.70
N GLU A 445 12.53 21.19 -1.95
CA GLU A 445 12.47 20.55 -0.64
C GLU A 445 13.16 21.39 0.42
N SER A 446 12.60 21.36 1.63
CA SER A 446 13.11 22.14 2.75
C SER A 446 12.88 21.38 4.05
N VAL A 447 13.98 21.07 4.73
CA VAL A 447 13.98 20.54 6.09
C VAL A 447 14.47 21.62 7.04
N VAL A 448 13.59 22.04 7.95
CA VAL A 448 13.92 22.98 9.03
C VAL A 448 13.59 22.32 10.36
N LYS A 449 14.56 22.25 11.27
CA LYS A 449 14.33 21.80 12.65
C LYS A 449 14.76 22.90 13.63
N VAL A 450 13.89 23.15 14.60
CA VAL A 450 14.14 23.98 15.78
C VAL A 450 14.06 23.03 16.99
N LYS A 451 15.02 23.08 17.92
CA LYS A 451 15.16 22.08 19.01
C LYS A 451 13.86 21.69 19.73
N THR A 452 13.60 20.39 19.82
CA THR A 452 12.86 19.66 20.89
C THR A 452 13.58 18.32 21.21
N PRO A 453 13.31 17.63 22.35
CA PRO A 453 14.32 16.93 23.17
C PRO A 453 14.87 15.58 22.63
N LYS A 454 15.90 15.09 23.35
CA LYS A 454 16.90 14.04 23.04
C LYS A 454 16.41 12.63 22.63
N SER A 455 15.12 12.33 22.51
CA SER A 455 14.62 10.94 22.34
C SER A 455 14.55 10.43 20.90
N PHE A 456 14.66 11.29 19.88
CA PHE A 456 14.28 10.93 18.49
C PHE A 456 15.43 10.43 17.57
N VAL A 457 16.66 10.34 18.05
CA VAL A 457 17.85 10.06 17.22
C VAL A 457 17.96 8.59 16.77
N GLY A 458 17.23 7.66 17.39
CA GLY A 458 17.44 6.22 17.19
C GLY A 458 16.74 5.57 15.99
N GLY A 459 15.59 6.09 15.54
CA GLY A 459 14.70 5.37 14.61
C GLY A 459 15.12 5.44 13.14
N MET A 460 15.42 6.64 12.65
CA MET A 460 15.48 6.94 11.22
C MET A 460 16.76 6.45 10.51
N ILE A 461 17.88 6.39 11.23
CA ILE A 461 19.20 6.06 10.69
C ILE A 461 19.36 4.54 10.42
N THR A 462 18.48 3.71 10.96
CA THR A 462 18.58 2.24 10.90
C THR A 462 18.37 1.63 9.51
N GLN A 463 17.75 2.36 8.58
CA GLN A 463 17.50 1.88 7.22
C GLN A 463 18.63 2.17 6.22
N LEU A 464 19.62 3.00 6.60
CA LEU A 464 20.82 3.22 5.78
C LEU A 464 21.84 2.10 6.02
N ALA A 465 22.66 1.80 5.01
CA ALA A 465 23.76 0.83 5.15
C ALA A 465 24.65 1.22 6.35
N LYS A 466 24.95 0.26 7.24
CA LYS A 466 25.71 0.49 8.50
C LYS A 466 26.98 1.33 8.29
N GLY A 467 27.70 1.12 7.19
CA GLY A 467 28.94 1.85 6.88
C GLY A 467 28.77 3.33 6.47
N ILE A 468 27.55 3.78 6.16
CA ILE A 468 27.24 5.19 5.88
C ILE A 468 26.84 5.90 7.17
N VAL A 469 26.07 5.22 8.01
CA VAL A 469 25.71 5.69 9.35
C VAL A 469 26.95 6.09 10.15
N GLU A 470 27.97 5.25 10.16
CA GLU A 470 29.23 5.52 10.87
C GLU A 470 29.99 6.73 10.31
N ARG A 471 29.98 6.92 8.98
CA ARG A 471 30.62 8.06 8.32
C ARG A 471 29.89 9.39 8.51
N ILE A 472 28.59 9.34 8.78
CA ILE A 472 27.72 10.53 8.87
C ILE A 472 27.46 10.94 10.32
N LYS A 473 27.59 10.02 11.29
CA LYS A 473 27.27 10.26 12.72
C LYS A 473 27.97 11.46 13.36
N ASN A 474 29.12 11.89 12.83
CA ASN A 474 29.89 13.03 13.33
C ASN A 474 29.84 14.27 12.42
N LYS A 475 29.05 14.26 11.34
CA LYS A 475 28.93 15.40 10.43
C LYS A 475 27.83 16.36 10.89
N PRO A 476 28.03 17.69 10.78
CA PRO A 476 26.97 18.66 11.03
C PRO A 476 25.82 18.43 10.04
N LEU A 477 24.58 18.66 10.50
CA LEU A 477 23.35 18.52 9.71
C LEU A 477 23.10 17.14 9.08
N ALA A 478 23.81 16.10 9.55
CA ALA A 478 23.66 14.71 9.11
C ALA A 478 22.20 14.21 9.12
N TYR A 479 21.48 14.49 10.20
CA TYR A 479 20.09 14.08 10.38
C TYR A 479 19.16 14.83 9.43
N GLU A 480 19.29 16.16 9.36
CA GLU A 480 18.53 17.01 8.47
C GLU A 480 18.77 16.68 6.99
N SER A 481 20.01 16.33 6.64
CA SER A 481 20.40 15.85 5.31
C SER A 481 19.77 14.49 4.98
N GLY A 482 19.66 13.61 5.99
CA GLY A 482 18.94 12.34 5.87
C GLY A 482 17.47 12.54 5.56
N LEU A 483 16.79 13.45 6.29
CA LEU A 483 15.42 13.86 6.01
C LEU A 483 15.27 14.49 4.63
N PHE A 484 16.17 15.40 4.25
CA PHE A 484 16.13 16.04 2.94
C PHE A 484 16.27 15.00 1.82
N SER A 485 17.23 14.06 1.95
CA SER A 485 17.41 13.00 0.95
C SER A 485 16.21 12.06 0.84
N GLU A 486 15.52 11.80 1.95
CA GLU A 486 14.28 11.02 1.97
C GLU A 486 13.17 11.77 1.26
N GLN A 487 13.00 13.05 1.58
CA GLN A 487 12.04 13.94 0.94
C GLN A 487 12.26 14.05 -0.58
N VAL A 488 13.51 14.15 -1.02
CA VAL A 488 13.84 14.13 -2.45
C VAL A 488 13.45 12.80 -3.09
N SER A 489 13.80 11.68 -2.45
CA SER A 489 13.52 10.35 -2.99
C SER A 489 12.03 9.99 -3.00
N GLU A 490 11.26 10.41 -1.99
CA GLU A 490 9.84 10.07 -1.87
C GLU A 490 8.97 10.83 -2.88
N ASN A 491 9.42 12.00 -3.35
CA ASN A 491 8.73 12.76 -4.39
C ASN A 491 8.88 12.15 -5.79
N LEU A 492 9.85 11.24 -5.95
CA LEU A 492 10.08 10.48 -7.17
C LEU A 492 9.41 9.09 -7.09
N PRO A 493 9.11 8.44 -8.23
CA PRO A 493 8.60 7.07 -8.20
C PRO A 493 9.58 6.10 -7.52
N ASN A 494 9.10 5.32 -6.56
CA ASN A 494 9.85 4.30 -5.81
C ASN A 494 9.29 2.91 -6.11
N ARG A 495 10.13 1.88 -6.14
CA ARG A 495 9.65 0.49 -6.20
C ARG A 495 9.02 0.06 -4.86
N PRO A 496 7.98 -0.80 -4.90
CA PRO A 496 7.27 -1.27 -3.71
C PRO A 496 8.09 -2.19 -2.79
#